data_AF-A0A2H5W6L0-F1
#
_entry.id   AF-A0A2H5W6L0-F1
#
_cell.length_a   1.000
_cell.length_b   1.000
_cell.length_c   1.000
_cell.angle_alpha   90.00
_cell.angle_beta   90.00
_cell.angle_gamma   90.00
#
_symmetry.space_group_name_H-M   'P 1'
#
loop_
_entity.id
_entity.type
_entity.pdbx_description
1 polymer ?
#
loop_
_entity_poly.entity_id
_entity_poly.type
_entity_poly.pdbx_seq_one_letter_code
_entity_poly.pdbx_strand_id
1 'polypeptide(L)' 'MPEGRICVHCGVSEAETTLRKCPICFRLVCVACAYRAMGRYFCSRSCSDVFFFGDEDEE' A
#
# COMPACT_ATOMS: atom_id res chain seq x y z
N MET A 1 16.03 9.36 -16.47
CA MET A 1 15.42 10.17 -15.39
C MET A 1 14.64 9.20 -14.51
N PRO A 2 15.03 8.89 -13.26
CA PRO A 2 14.16 8.08 -12.41
C PRO A 2 13.24 9.03 -11.64
N GLU A 3 12.01 9.18 -12.14
CA GLU A 3 10.89 9.63 -11.31
C GLU A 3 10.66 8.50 -10.28
N GLY A 4 11.36 8.64 -9.15
CA GLY A 4 11.58 7.57 -8.20
C GLY A 4 10.28 7.13 -7.55
N ARG A 5 9.83 5.94 -7.93
CA ARG A 5 8.86 5.17 -7.15
C ARG A 5 9.53 4.84 -5.82
N ILE A 6 9.14 5.55 -4.76
CA ILE A 6 9.66 5.39 -3.41
C ILE A 6 8.56 4.99 -2.44
N CYS A 7 8.92 4.25 -1.40
CA CYS A 7 7.98 3.92 -0.32
C CYS A 7 7.61 5.18 0.46
N VAL A 8 6.31 5.40 0.68
CA VAL A 8 5.82 6.56 1.45
C VAL A 8 6.18 6.53 2.96
N HIS A 9 6.63 5.39 3.49
CA HIS A 9 6.95 5.23 4.91
C HIS A 9 8.45 5.35 5.20
N CYS A 10 9.28 4.66 4.41
CA CYS A 10 10.73 4.61 4.64
C CYS A 10 11.56 5.29 3.55
N GLY A 11 10.95 5.74 2.45
CA GLY A 11 11.65 6.38 1.34
C GLY A 11 12.47 5.44 0.45
N VAL A 12 12.49 4.13 0.73
CA VAL A 12 13.25 3.15 -0.07
C VAL A 12 12.79 3.16 -1.53
N SER A 13 13.74 3.02 -2.43
CA SER A 13 13.48 3.04 -3.87
C SER A 13 13.01 1.68 -4.40
N GLU A 14 12.26 1.68 -5.51
CA GLU A 14 11.90 0.46 -6.23
C GLU A 14 13.13 -0.32 -6.75
N ALA A 15 14.28 0.34 -6.88
CA ALA A 15 15.54 -0.29 -7.25
C ALA A 15 16.12 -1.17 -6.13
N GLU A 16 15.84 -0.85 -4.87
CA GLU A 16 16.32 -1.60 -3.71
C GLU A 16 15.35 -2.69 -3.27
N THR A 17 14.05 -2.50 -3.46
CA THR A 17 13.02 -3.47 -3.08
C THR A 17 11.80 -3.37 -3.96
N THR A 18 11.03 -4.47 -4.05
CA THR A 18 9.71 -4.43 -4.68
C THR A 18 8.78 -3.49 -3.91
N LEU A 19 8.30 -2.46 -4.60
CA LEU A 19 7.21 -1.63 -4.12
C LEU A 19 5.86 -2.21 -4.58
N ARG A 20 4.89 -2.19 -3.69
CA ARG A 20 3.51 -2.56 -3.94
C ARG A 20 2.62 -1.33 -3.87
N LYS A 21 1.74 -1.23 -4.84
CA LYS A 21 0.74 -0.17 -4.91
C LYS A 21 -0.47 -0.57 -4.07
N CYS A 22 -0.88 0.28 -3.15
CA CYS A 22 -2.11 0.09 -2.39
C CYS A 22 -3.32 0.19 -3.34
N PRO A 23 -4.28 -0.76 -3.31
CA PRO A 23 -5.45 -0.74 -4.20
C PRO A 23 -6.46 0.35 -3.84
N ILE A 24 -6.42 0.91 -2.62
CA ILE A 24 -7.35 1.95 -2.16
C ILE A 24 -6.84 3.35 -2.47
N CYS A 25 -5.64 3.70 -2.01
CA CYS A 25 -5.10 5.06 -2.09
C CYS A 25 -3.99 5.22 -3.14
N PHE A 26 -3.65 4.15 -3.87
CA PHE A 26 -2.64 4.14 -4.92
C PHE A 26 -1.21 4.52 -4.51
N ARG A 27 -0.93 4.64 -3.21
CA ARG A 27 0.40 4.90 -2.66
C ARG A 27 1.32 3.69 -2.80
N LEU A 28 2.61 3.95 -2.99
CA LEU A 28 3.64 2.92 -3.08
C LEU A 28 4.22 2.62 -1.70
N VAL A 29 4.28 1.34 -1.35
CA VAL A 29 4.86 0.85 -0.10
C VAL A 29 5.75 -0.35 -0.36
N CYS A 30 6.90 -0.44 0.31
CA CYS A 30 7.74 -1.62 0.21
C CYS A 30 7.11 -2.81 0.93
N VAL A 31 7.53 -4.03 0.58
CA VAL A 31 7.03 -5.26 1.22
C VAL A 31 7.24 -5.31 2.74
N ALA A 32 8.22 -4.56 3.27
CA ALA A 32 8.48 -4.46 4.71
C ALA A 32 7.52 -3.50 5.44
N CYS A 33 7.20 -2.35 4.83
CA CYS A 33 6.26 -1.38 5.39
C CYS A 33 4.81 -1.65 5.01
N ALA A 34 4.57 -2.47 3.98
CA ALA A 34 3.24 -2.82 3.54
C ALA A 34 2.53 -3.69 4.59
N TYR A 35 1.30 -3.32 4.91
CA TYR A 35 0.43 -4.14 5.74
C TYR A 35 -0.10 -5.30 4.90
N ARG A 36 0.21 -6.53 5.31
CA ARG A 36 -0.22 -7.75 4.60
C ARG A 36 -1.48 -8.32 5.25
N ALA A 37 -2.59 -8.32 4.51
CA ALA A 37 -3.87 -8.87 4.96
C ALA A 37 -4.52 -9.72 3.86
N MET A 38 -5.01 -10.91 4.24
CA MET A 38 -5.59 -11.91 3.33
C MET A 38 -4.84 -12.08 1.99
N GLY A 39 -3.51 -12.14 2.05
CA GLY A 39 -2.65 -12.32 0.87
C GLY A 39 -2.43 -11.08 0.00
N ARG A 40 -3.00 -9.92 0.36
CA ARG A 40 -2.79 -8.64 -0.34
C ARG A 40 -1.93 -7.67 0.47
N TYR A 41 -1.35 -6.70 -0.22
CA TYR A 41 -0.49 -5.66 0.35
C TYR A 41 -1.20 -4.31 0.33
N PHE A 42 -1.22 -3.65 1.48
CA PHE A 42 -1.84 -2.34 1.68
C PHE A 42 -0.83 -1.36 2.26
N CYS A 43 -1.04 -0.06 2.07
CA CYS A 43 -0.16 0.94 2.69
C CYS A 43 -0.37 1.08 4.20
N SER A 44 -1.51 0.63 4.72
CA SER A 44 -1.90 0.72 6.12
C SER A 44 -3.05 -0.25 6.42
N ARG A 45 -3.25 -0.53 7.72
CA ARG A 45 -4.39 -1.32 8.21
C ARG A 45 -5.72 -0.69 7.79
N SER A 46 -5.85 0.63 7.86
CA SER A 46 -7.06 1.34 7.47
C SER A 46 -7.45 1.10 6.02
N CYS A 47 -6.49 1.06 5.08
CA CYS A 47 -6.78 0.72 3.68
C CYS A 47 -7.14 -0.75 3.49
N SER A 48 -6.61 -1.64 4.31
CA SER A 48 -7.08 -3.03 4.35
C SER A 48 -8.52 -3.07 4.82
N ASP A 49 -8.83 -2.42 5.95
CA ASP A 49 -10.18 -2.42 6.51
C ASP A 49 -11.19 -1.80 5.54
N VAL A 50 -10.88 -0.68 4.88
CA VAL A 50 -11.73 -0.11 3.82
C VAL A 50 -11.87 -1.06 2.61
N PHE A 51 -10.82 -1.83 2.27
CA PHE A 51 -10.93 -2.79 1.17
C PHE A 51 -11.80 -4.01 1.52
N PHE A 52 -11.81 -4.43 2.79
CA PHE A 52 -12.57 -5.61 3.26
C PHE A 52 -13.96 -5.27 3.81
N PHE A 53 -14.15 -4.06 4.33
CA PHE A 53 -15.34 -3.62 5.07
C PHE A 53 -15.87 -2.25 4.59
N GLY A 54 -15.18 -1.56 3.67
CA GLY A 54 -15.48 -0.17 3.28
C GLY A 54 -16.57 -0.01 2.22
N ASP A 55 -17.58 -0.88 2.26
CA ASP A 55 -18.85 -0.74 1.54
C ASP A 55 -20.00 -0.97 2.55
N GLU A 56 -19.93 -0.30 3.71
CA GLU A 56 -21.02 -0.24 4.71
C GLU A 56 -21.49 1.23 4.87
N ASP A 57 -21.67 1.92 3.75
CA ASP A 57 -22.53 3.12 3.69
C ASP A 57 -23.74 2.82 2.79
N GLU A 58 -24.56 1.86 3.23
CA GLU A 58 -26.00 1.81 2.90
C GLU A 58 -26.76 2.33 4.13
N GLU A 59 -27.09 3.63 4.16
CA GLU A 59 -28.38 4.18 4.61
C GLU A 59 -28.51 5.69 4.36
#